data_AF-A0A971HSY7-F1
#
_entry.id   AF-A0A971HSY7-F1
#
_cell.length_a   1.000
_cell.length_b   1.000
_cell.length_c   1.000
_cell.angle_alpha   90.00
_cell.angle_beta   90.00
_cell.angle_gamma   90.00
#
_symmetry.space_group_name_H-M   'P 1'
#
loop_
_entity.id
_entity.type
_entity.pdbx_description
1 polymer ?
#
loop_
_entity_poly.entity_id
_entity_poly.type
_entity_poly.pdbx_seq_one_letter_code
_entity_poly.pdbx_strand_id
1 'polypeptide(L)'
;TKSSALNNYEALKCSKAAQLASNRDFTLSRFDVRSIYNLGIEVVDIESTLVENGIIQSEETGLEIGSPSGVYRNLTVDALSGVVVSAVNAPVIKNNIIVNLIKSGRGYGIEDKSLGHSYPYNNIYGFAQAAFNCDQSGATIQNVNPLFVGGSSNNFDYSLKPESQLLYSADDGSELGAYGGE
;
A
#
# COMPACT_ATOMS: atom_id res chain seq x y z
N THR A 1 15.09 -8.76 21.75
CA THR A 1 13.63 -9.05 21.82
C THR A 1 13.29 -9.91 20.63
N LYS A 2 12.43 -10.93 20.77
CA LYS A 2 12.01 -11.76 19.61
C LYS A 2 11.03 -10.93 18.78
N SER A 3 11.41 -10.57 17.56
CA SER A 3 10.46 -10.03 16.59
C SER A 3 9.62 -11.17 16.04
N SER A 4 8.32 -10.95 15.94
CA SER A 4 7.38 -11.88 15.32
C SER A 4 7.25 -11.52 13.84
N ALA A 5 7.32 -12.52 12.97
CA ALA A 5 7.22 -12.31 11.54
C ALA A 5 6.25 -13.31 10.89
N LEU A 6 5.46 -12.83 9.94
CA LEU A 6 4.66 -13.63 9.03
C LEU A 6 5.10 -13.33 7.60
N ASN A 7 5.40 -14.38 6.84
CA ASN A 7 5.87 -14.29 5.46
C ASN A 7 5.00 -15.18 4.58
N ASN A 8 4.82 -14.81 3.31
CA ASN A 8 4.08 -15.63 2.33
C ASN A 8 2.62 -15.87 2.75
N TYR A 9 2.00 -14.83 3.34
CA TYR A 9 0.59 -14.87 3.72
C TYR A 9 -0.30 -14.67 2.49
N GLU A 10 -1.33 -15.49 2.37
CA GLU A 10 -2.31 -15.41 1.28
C GLU A 10 -3.73 -15.35 1.82
N ALA A 11 -4.57 -14.52 1.19
CA ALA A 11 -6.00 -14.48 1.45
C ALA A 11 -6.78 -14.14 0.17
N LEU A 12 -7.96 -14.74 0.03
CA LEU A 12 -8.79 -14.58 -1.17
C LEU A 12 -10.28 -14.56 -0.81
N LYS A 13 -11.04 -13.63 -1.42
CA LYS A 13 -12.52 -13.60 -1.35
C LYS A 13 -13.08 -13.54 0.08
N CYS A 14 -12.52 -12.68 0.92
CA CYS A 14 -13.03 -12.41 2.26
C CYS A 14 -13.38 -10.94 2.45
N SER A 15 -14.10 -10.60 3.53
CA SER A 15 -14.48 -9.21 3.81
C SER A 15 -13.31 -8.39 4.35
N LYS A 16 -12.51 -8.98 5.25
CA LYS A 16 -11.27 -8.43 5.76
C LYS A 16 -10.16 -9.48 5.65
N ALA A 17 -9.02 -9.14 5.05
CA ALA A 17 -7.94 -10.14 4.89
C ALA A 17 -7.20 -10.36 6.20
N ALA A 18 -6.66 -9.28 6.78
CA ALA A 18 -5.92 -9.36 8.03
C ALA A 18 -6.17 -8.15 8.94
N GLN A 19 -5.99 -8.38 10.24
CA GLN A 19 -5.89 -7.34 11.24
C GLN A 19 -4.65 -7.59 12.09
N LEU A 20 -3.71 -6.66 12.04
CA LEU A 20 -2.52 -6.64 12.90
C LEU A 20 -2.82 -5.70 14.07
N ALA A 21 -3.03 -6.26 15.24
CA ALA A 21 -3.46 -5.52 16.41
C ALA A 21 -2.67 -5.89 17.65
N SER A 22 -2.33 -4.87 18.44
CA SER A 22 -1.66 -5.01 19.73
C SER A 22 -0.29 -5.70 19.69
N ASN A 23 0.35 -5.80 18.53
CA ASN A 23 1.72 -6.29 18.45
C ASN A 23 2.73 -5.19 18.80
N ARG A 24 3.91 -5.63 19.22
CA ARG A 24 5.14 -4.84 19.30
C ARG A 24 6.18 -5.56 18.45
N ASP A 25 6.84 -4.85 17.55
CA ASP A 25 7.89 -5.38 16.66
C ASP A 25 7.41 -6.55 15.76
N PHE A 26 6.35 -6.32 14.97
CA PHE A 26 5.82 -7.30 14.02
C PHE A 26 6.20 -7.00 12.57
N THR A 27 6.55 -8.03 11.81
CA THR A 27 6.79 -7.93 10.37
C THR A 27 5.81 -8.78 9.58
N LEU A 28 5.14 -8.17 8.60
CA LEU A 28 4.41 -8.86 7.55
C LEU A 28 5.13 -8.63 6.22
N SER A 29 5.63 -9.68 5.58
CA SER A 29 6.33 -9.54 4.29
C SER A 29 5.89 -10.55 3.23
N ARG A 30 6.07 -10.22 1.95
CA ARG A 30 5.84 -11.15 0.82
C ARG A 30 4.47 -11.77 0.87
N PHE A 31 3.41 -10.96 0.87
CA PHE A 31 2.04 -11.45 1.01
C PHE A 31 1.19 -11.10 -0.21
N ASP A 32 0.14 -11.88 -0.44
CA ASP A 32 -0.78 -11.67 -1.55
C ASP A 32 -2.24 -11.80 -1.08
N VAL A 33 -2.93 -10.68 -0.93
CA VAL A 33 -4.34 -10.64 -0.54
C VAL A 33 -5.18 -10.06 -1.66
N ARG A 34 -6.15 -10.84 -2.16
CA ARG A 34 -6.92 -10.47 -3.36
C ARG A 34 -8.42 -10.65 -3.22
N SER A 35 -9.14 -9.95 -4.09
CA SER A 35 -10.62 -10.00 -4.15
C SER A 35 -11.25 -9.74 -2.79
N ILE A 36 -10.73 -8.76 -2.04
CA ILE A 36 -11.21 -8.43 -0.70
C ILE A 36 -12.39 -7.46 -0.80
N TYR A 37 -13.52 -7.78 -0.17
CA TYR A 37 -14.74 -7.00 -0.38
C TYR A 37 -14.78 -5.66 0.35
N ASN A 38 -14.13 -5.55 1.52
CA ASN A 38 -14.24 -4.35 2.35
C ASN A 38 -12.87 -3.77 2.72
N LEU A 39 -12.07 -4.49 3.51
CA LEU A 39 -10.79 -3.98 4.00
C LEU A 39 -9.68 -4.98 3.75
N GLY A 40 -8.67 -4.63 2.95
CA GLY A 40 -7.49 -5.47 2.74
C GLY A 40 -6.80 -5.78 4.06
N ILE A 41 -6.03 -4.83 4.58
CA ILE A 41 -5.28 -5.00 5.82
C ILE A 41 -5.55 -3.82 6.75
N GLU A 42 -5.79 -4.12 8.02
CA GLU A 42 -5.84 -3.14 9.10
C GLU A 42 -4.62 -3.29 9.99
N VAL A 43 -3.94 -2.19 10.30
CA VAL A 43 -2.78 -2.17 11.20
C VAL A 43 -3.01 -1.16 12.32
N VAL A 44 -3.28 -1.69 13.51
CA VAL A 44 -3.53 -0.97 14.76
C VAL A 44 -2.60 -1.47 15.88
N ASP A 45 -1.38 -1.85 15.48
CA ASP A 45 -0.30 -2.25 16.38
C ASP A 45 0.21 -1.09 17.22
N ILE A 46 0.84 -1.45 18.34
CA ILE A 46 1.24 -0.48 19.36
C ILE A 46 2.56 0.18 18.97
N GLU A 47 3.53 -0.60 18.49
CA GLU A 47 4.91 -0.13 18.20
C GLU A 47 5.55 -0.94 17.05
N SER A 48 6.29 -0.22 16.17
CA SER A 48 7.29 -0.78 15.25
C SER A 48 6.80 -1.91 14.33
N THR A 49 5.76 -1.66 13.54
CA THR A 49 5.30 -2.62 12.52
C THR A 49 5.99 -2.39 11.18
N LEU A 50 6.48 -3.45 10.55
CA LEU A 50 6.95 -3.44 9.16
C LEU A 50 5.96 -4.23 8.29
N VAL A 51 5.40 -3.58 7.27
CA VAL A 51 4.57 -4.23 6.25
C VAL A 51 5.21 -3.97 4.90
N GLU A 52 5.67 -5.03 4.22
CA GLU A 52 6.43 -4.86 2.98
C GLU A 52 6.25 -5.95 1.93
N ASN A 53 6.61 -5.62 0.69
CA ASN A 53 6.70 -6.53 -0.45
C ASN A 53 5.40 -7.31 -0.68
N GLY A 54 4.25 -6.63 -0.65
CA GLY A 54 2.96 -7.29 -0.63
C GLY A 54 1.93 -6.68 -1.57
N ILE A 55 0.99 -7.52 -2.01
CA ILE A 55 -0.14 -7.14 -2.87
C ILE A 55 -1.41 -7.08 -2.02
N ILE A 56 -2.15 -5.99 -2.19
CA ILE A 56 -3.48 -5.79 -1.59
C ILE A 56 -4.45 -5.39 -2.70
N GLN A 57 -5.38 -6.26 -3.05
CA GLN A 57 -6.48 -5.93 -3.95
C GLN A 57 -7.83 -6.01 -3.22
N SER A 58 -8.52 -4.88 -3.13
CA SER A 58 -9.80 -4.75 -2.42
C SER A 58 -10.80 -3.89 -3.19
N GLU A 59 -12.10 -4.09 -2.99
CA GLU A 59 -13.15 -3.30 -3.65
C GLU A 59 -13.37 -1.91 -3.02
N GLU A 60 -13.08 -1.79 -1.72
CA GLU A 60 -13.28 -0.58 -0.93
C GLU A 60 -11.94 -0.04 -0.40
N THR A 61 -11.46 -0.46 0.77
CA THR A 61 -10.22 0.06 1.37
C THR A 61 -9.08 -0.95 1.29
N GLY A 62 -7.94 -0.54 0.74
CA GLY A 62 -6.75 -1.38 0.64
C GLY A 62 -6.07 -1.56 2.00
N LEU A 63 -5.51 -0.48 2.53
CA LEU A 63 -4.75 -0.49 3.76
C LEU A 63 -5.26 0.59 4.73
N GLU A 64 -5.55 0.20 5.97
CA GLU A 64 -5.90 1.13 7.04
C GLU A 64 -4.82 1.12 8.13
N ILE A 65 -4.28 2.29 8.46
CA ILE A 65 -3.16 2.47 9.38
C ILE A 65 -3.61 3.33 10.56
N GLY A 66 -3.84 2.68 11.71
CA GLY A 66 -4.04 3.34 13.00
C GLY A 66 -2.80 3.30 13.90
N SER A 67 -1.75 2.57 13.51
CA SER A 67 -0.52 2.45 14.30
C SER A 67 0.34 3.72 14.21
N PRO A 68 0.82 4.27 15.36
CA PRO A 68 1.56 5.53 15.39
C PRO A 68 3.03 5.43 14.94
N SER A 69 3.56 4.24 14.64
CA SER A 69 5.01 4.07 14.39
C SER A 69 5.37 2.90 13.47
N GLY A 70 4.65 2.76 12.35
CA GLY A 70 4.89 1.71 11.35
C GLY A 70 5.68 2.16 10.11
N VAL A 71 6.27 1.21 9.41
CA VAL A 71 6.87 1.34 8.08
C VAL A 71 6.08 0.46 7.10
N TYR A 72 5.57 1.08 6.04
CA TYR A 72 4.73 0.49 5.01
C TYR A 72 5.38 0.78 3.67
N ARG A 73 6.08 -0.22 3.11
CA ARG A 73 6.91 0.00 1.92
C ARG A 73 6.83 -1.11 0.89
N ASN A 74 7.10 -0.79 -0.36
CA ASN A 74 7.12 -1.77 -1.44
C ASN A 74 5.79 -2.57 -1.48
N LEU A 75 4.66 -1.88 -1.34
CA LEU A 75 3.33 -2.46 -1.45
C LEU A 75 2.70 -2.10 -2.79
N THR A 76 1.97 -3.04 -3.38
CA THR A 76 1.05 -2.75 -4.49
C THR A 76 -0.38 -2.84 -3.99
N VAL A 77 -1.07 -1.71 -3.95
CA VAL A 77 -2.44 -1.59 -3.42
C VAL A 77 -3.40 -1.18 -4.53
N ASP A 78 -4.37 -2.04 -4.88
CA ASP A 78 -5.45 -1.76 -5.83
C ASP A 78 -6.80 -1.69 -5.10
N ALA A 79 -7.33 -0.47 -4.92
CA ALA A 79 -8.53 -0.23 -4.13
C ALA A 79 -9.25 1.08 -4.51
N LEU A 80 -10.51 1.24 -4.06
CA LEU A 80 -11.23 2.52 -4.19
C LEU A 80 -10.62 3.60 -3.29
N SER A 81 -10.33 3.24 -2.04
CA SER A 81 -9.53 4.00 -1.08
C SER A 81 -8.23 3.24 -0.88
N GLY A 82 -7.13 3.75 -1.42
CA GLY A 82 -5.85 3.05 -1.42
C GLY A 82 -5.33 2.81 0.00
N VAL A 83 -4.93 3.90 0.65
CA VAL A 83 -4.42 3.89 2.02
C VAL A 83 -5.17 4.95 2.85
N VAL A 84 -5.64 4.54 4.01
CA VAL A 84 -6.30 5.42 4.99
C VAL A 84 -5.44 5.46 6.25
N VAL A 85 -5.02 6.65 6.65
CA VAL A 85 -4.23 6.89 7.86
C VAL A 85 -5.11 7.55 8.91
N SER A 86 -5.23 6.90 10.07
CA SER A 86 -5.91 7.43 11.27
C SER A 86 -4.95 7.55 12.46
N ALA A 87 -3.70 7.13 12.29
CA ALA A 87 -2.64 7.24 13.29
C ALA A 87 -2.38 8.72 13.67
N VAL A 88 -2.19 8.98 14.97
CA VAL A 88 -1.93 10.34 15.48
C VAL A 88 -0.58 10.90 15.03
N ASN A 89 0.43 10.03 14.91
CA ASN A 89 1.75 10.36 14.40
C ASN A 89 1.90 9.86 12.96
N ALA A 90 2.76 10.50 12.17
CA ALA A 90 3.04 10.11 10.79
C ALA A 90 3.73 8.73 10.71
N PRO A 91 3.08 7.68 10.18
CA PRO A 91 3.78 6.46 9.80
C PRO A 91 4.67 6.73 8.57
N VAL A 92 5.67 5.86 8.34
CA VAL A 92 6.46 5.91 7.12
C VAL A 92 5.72 5.10 6.05
N ILE A 93 5.21 5.78 5.02
CA ILE A 93 4.57 5.16 3.86
C ILE A 93 5.35 5.59 2.63
N LYS A 94 6.14 4.69 2.03
CA LYS A 94 7.01 5.03 0.88
C LYS A 94 7.27 3.84 -0.04
N ASN A 95 7.75 4.10 -1.25
CA ASN A 95 8.08 3.09 -2.25
C ASN A 95 6.90 2.19 -2.66
N ASN A 96 5.66 2.67 -2.52
CA ASN A 96 4.47 1.91 -2.85
C ASN A 96 3.92 2.28 -4.24
N ILE A 97 3.20 1.33 -4.84
CA ILE A 97 2.30 1.59 -5.96
C ILE A 97 0.87 1.50 -5.42
N ILE A 98 0.17 2.62 -5.43
CA ILE A 98 -1.22 2.73 -4.97
C ILE A 98 -2.06 3.09 -6.18
N VAL A 99 -3.01 2.23 -6.52
CA VAL A 99 -3.81 2.33 -7.74
C VAL A 99 -5.29 2.12 -7.47
N ASN A 100 -6.11 2.65 -8.36
CA ASN A 100 -7.52 2.32 -8.45
C ASN A 100 -7.85 1.91 -9.89
N LEU A 101 -7.61 0.64 -10.20
CA LEU A 101 -7.88 0.09 -11.53
C LEU A 101 -9.34 -0.29 -11.71
N ILE A 102 -10.02 -0.69 -10.61
CA ILE A 102 -11.40 -1.20 -10.64
C ILE A 102 -12.41 -0.07 -10.80
N LYS A 103 -12.26 1.03 -10.04
CA LYS A 103 -13.20 2.16 -9.99
C LYS A 103 -12.48 3.48 -10.33
N SER A 104 -11.66 3.46 -11.38
CA SER A 104 -10.81 4.59 -11.80
C SER A 104 -11.54 5.93 -11.84
N GLY A 105 -10.86 7.00 -11.41
CA GLY A 105 -11.40 8.37 -11.32
C GLY A 105 -12.29 8.59 -10.09
N ARG A 106 -12.27 7.67 -9.11
CA ARG A 106 -13.00 7.79 -7.83
C ARG A 106 -12.05 7.59 -6.65
N GLY A 107 -12.52 7.97 -5.47
CA GLY A 107 -11.84 7.75 -4.20
C GLY A 107 -10.50 8.47 -4.06
N TYR A 108 -9.75 8.10 -3.03
CA TYR A 108 -8.49 8.73 -2.63
C TYR A 108 -7.36 7.72 -2.60
N GLY A 109 -6.19 8.13 -3.11
CA GLY A 109 -5.01 7.27 -3.09
C GLY A 109 -4.47 7.10 -1.67
N ILE A 110 -4.03 8.19 -1.06
CA ILE A 110 -3.76 8.27 0.37
C ILE A 110 -4.69 9.32 0.98
N GLU A 111 -5.44 8.92 2.00
CA GLU A 111 -6.22 9.81 2.86
C GLU A 111 -5.60 9.83 4.25
N ASP A 112 -5.30 11.01 4.78
CA ASP A 112 -4.86 11.18 6.17
C ASP A 112 -5.95 11.90 6.98
N LYS A 113 -6.50 11.20 7.98
CA LYS A 113 -7.58 11.70 8.84
C LYS A 113 -7.07 12.42 10.09
N SER A 114 -5.76 12.42 10.32
CA SER A 114 -5.16 12.93 11.55
C SER A 114 -4.78 14.42 11.43
N LEU A 115 -3.69 14.75 10.72
CA LEU A 115 -3.02 16.05 10.85
C LEU A 115 -2.27 16.59 9.60
N GLY A 116 -2.47 16.08 8.38
CA GLY A 116 -1.85 16.71 7.22
C GLY A 116 -0.38 16.36 7.02
N HIS A 117 -0.02 15.08 7.09
CA HIS A 117 1.37 14.65 6.94
C HIS A 117 1.82 14.50 5.46
N SER A 118 3.11 14.30 5.26
CA SER A 118 3.73 14.08 3.94
C SER A 118 4.16 12.63 3.75
N TYR A 119 3.78 12.02 2.64
CA TYR A 119 4.09 10.63 2.27
C TYR A 119 4.81 10.53 0.92
N PRO A 120 6.09 10.95 0.82
CA PRO A 120 6.83 11.00 -0.43
C PRO A 120 7.19 9.60 -0.98
N TYR A 121 7.61 9.57 -2.25
CA TYR A 121 8.10 8.36 -2.96
C TYR A 121 7.04 7.27 -3.18
N ASN A 122 5.76 7.63 -3.27
CA ASN A 122 4.70 6.71 -3.65
C ASN A 122 4.19 7.06 -5.06
N ASN A 123 4.01 6.05 -5.91
CA ASN A 123 3.22 6.24 -7.13
C ASN A 123 1.73 6.09 -6.81
N ILE A 124 0.94 7.12 -7.09
CA ILE A 124 -0.51 7.12 -6.84
C ILE A 124 -1.25 7.41 -8.14
N TYR A 125 -1.98 6.43 -8.66
CA TYR A 125 -2.57 6.49 -10.01
C TYR A 125 -4.03 6.01 -10.07
N GLY A 126 -4.86 6.67 -10.88
CA GLY A 126 -6.24 6.25 -11.14
C GLY A 126 -7.28 6.72 -10.13
N PHE A 127 -6.94 7.58 -9.17
CA PHE A 127 -7.87 8.13 -8.18
C PHE A 127 -8.49 9.47 -8.63
N ALA A 128 -9.58 9.88 -8.00
CA ALA A 128 -10.10 11.24 -8.15
C ALA A 128 -9.11 12.27 -7.59
N GLN A 129 -8.46 11.92 -6.48
CA GLN A 129 -7.41 12.71 -5.85
C GLN A 129 -6.35 11.78 -5.27
N ALA A 130 -5.08 12.03 -5.62
CA ALA A 130 -3.97 11.18 -5.20
C ALA A 130 -3.72 11.26 -3.68
N ALA A 131 -3.74 12.47 -3.12
CA ALA A 131 -3.50 12.73 -1.70
C ALA A 131 -4.61 13.63 -1.15
N PHE A 132 -5.31 13.19 -0.10
CA PHE A 132 -6.40 13.93 0.55
C PHE A 132 -6.05 14.19 2.01
N ASN A 133 -6.06 15.48 2.40
CA ASN A 133 -5.55 15.96 3.69
C ASN A 133 -4.12 15.49 4.00
N CYS A 134 -3.29 15.33 2.98
CA CYS A 134 -1.87 15.01 3.05
C CYS A 134 -1.20 15.47 1.74
N ASP A 135 0.12 15.37 1.66
CA ASP A 135 0.87 15.61 0.43
C ASP A 135 1.98 14.58 0.20
N GLN A 136 2.77 14.77 -0.85
CA GLN A 136 4.01 14.01 -1.08
C GLN A 136 5.25 14.93 -1.06
N SER A 137 5.23 15.99 -0.25
CA SER A 137 6.37 16.90 -0.12
C SER A 137 7.62 16.13 0.30
N GLY A 138 8.77 16.45 -0.32
CA GLY A 138 10.03 15.73 -0.13
C GLY A 138 10.45 14.82 -1.29
N ALA A 139 9.57 14.59 -2.29
CA ALA A 139 9.90 13.94 -3.56
C ALA A 139 9.05 14.51 -4.71
N THR A 140 9.38 14.17 -5.96
CA THR A 140 8.47 14.44 -7.09
C THR A 140 7.24 13.55 -6.97
N ILE A 141 6.03 14.13 -7.06
CA ILE A 141 4.79 13.36 -7.08
C ILE A 141 4.80 12.43 -8.29
N GLN A 142 4.72 11.13 -8.04
CA GLN A 142 4.58 10.14 -9.09
C GLN A 142 3.10 9.78 -9.24
N ASN A 143 2.55 10.12 -10.40
CA ASN A 143 1.19 9.77 -10.81
C ASN A 143 1.24 9.30 -12.25
N VAL A 144 1.89 8.16 -12.44
CA VAL A 144 2.06 7.54 -13.75
C VAL A 144 1.36 6.19 -13.77
N ASN A 145 0.84 5.83 -14.95
CA ASN A 145 0.31 4.50 -15.16
C ASN A 145 1.42 3.48 -14.90
N PRO A 146 1.24 2.51 -13.98
CA PRO A 146 2.29 1.54 -13.68
C PRO A 146 2.69 0.66 -14.86
N LEU A 147 1.85 0.54 -15.89
CA LEU A 147 2.08 -0.39 -17.00
C LEU A 147 2.28 -1.83 -16.50
N PHE A 148 1.36 -2.31 -15.65
CA PHE A 148 1.34 -3.70 -15.23
C PHE A 148 1.22 -4.65 -16.43
N VAL A 149 1.77 -5.85 -16.30
CA VAL A 149 1.56 -6.97 -17.24
C VAL A 149 0.05 -7.21 -17.40
N GLY A 150 -0.68 -7.21 -16.28
CA GLY A 150 -2.14 -7.27 -16.25
C GLY A 150 -2.70 -8.69 -16.41
N GLY A 151 -3.97 -8.80 -16.76
CA GLY A 151 -4.65 -10.09 -16.89
C GLY A 151 -6.13 -10.02 -16.55
N SER A 152 -6.73 -11.16 -16.25
CA SER A 152 -8.10 -11.22 -15.71
C SER A 152 -8.10 -10.82 -14.23
N SER A 153 -9.24 -10.35 -13.71
CA SER A 153 -9.35 -9.89 -12.32
C SER A 153 -8.89 -10.92 -11.28
N ASN A 154 -9.14 -12.21 -11.51
CA ASN A 154 -8.75 -13.29 -10.58
C ASN A 154 -7.25 -13.61 -10.63
N ASN A 155 -6.57 -13.31 -11.73
CA ASN A 155 -5.16 -13.64 -11.97
C ASN A 155 -4.38 -12.42 -12.49
N PHE A 156 -4.72 -11.23 -11.99
CA PHE A 156 -4.11 -10.00 -12.48
C PHE A 156 -2.62 -9.98 -12.10
N ASP A 157 -1.73 -9.83 -13.08
CA ASP A 157 -0.29 -9.76 -12.83
C ASP A 157 0.12 -8.31 -12.56
N TYR A 158 0.56 -8.06 -11.32
CA TYR A 158 1.02 -6.75 -10.86
C TYR A 158 2.52 -6.52 -11.12
N SER A 159 3.20 -7.43 -11.80
CA SER A 159 4.56 -7.20 -12.28
C SER A 159 4.56 -6.04 -13.27
N LEU A 160 5.58 -5.18 -13.20
CA LEU A 160 5.74 -4.09 -14.14
C LEU A 160 6.23 -4.60 -15.49
N LYS A 161 5.72 -4.02 -16.58
CA LYS A 161 6.31 -4.23 -17.90
C LYS A 161 7.68 -3.55 -18.00
N PRO A 162 8.59 -4.04 -18.87
CA PRO A 162 9.94 -3.47 -19.02
C PRO A 162 10.00 -1.97 -19.34
N GLU A 163 8.96 -1.43 -19.98
CA GLU A 163 8.85 -0.01 -20.30
C GLU A 163 8.35 0.88 -19.15
N SER A 164 8.00 0.31 -18.00
CA SER A 164 7.51 1.08 -16.86
C SER A 164 8.62 1.94 -16.26
N GLN A 165 8.34 3.24 -16.10
CA GLN A 165 9.24 4.15 -15.38
C GLN A 165 9.38 3.78 -13.90
N LEU A 166 8.41 3.01 -13.36
CA LEU A 166 8.37 2.65 -11.95
C LEU A 166 9.41 1.59 -11.54
N LEU A 167 10.13 1.00 -12.50
CA LEU A 167 11.24 0.07 -12.26
C LEU A 167 12.45 0.72 -11.58
N TYR A 168 12.57 2.05 -11.60
CA TYR A 168 13.73 2.80 -11.08
C TYR A 168 13.32 4.06 -10.32
N SER A 169 12.13 4.05 -9.71
CA SER A 169 11.47 5.24 -9.18
C SER A 169 11.35 5.27 -7.66
N ALA A 170 11.79 4.21 -6.97
CA ALA A 170 11.87 4.19 -5.52
C ALA A 170 12.91 5.19 -4.98
N ASP A 171 12.81 5.52 -3.69
CA ASP A 171 13.73 6.40 -2.96
C ASP A 171 15.21 5.99 -3.10
N ASP A 172 15.49 4.68 -3.20
CA ASP A 172 16.82 4.09 -3.38
C ASP A 172 17.14 3.75 -4.85
N GLY A 173 16.27 4.14 -5.79
CA GLY A 173 16.41 3.85 -7.22
C GLY A 173 15.98 2.44 -7.63
N SER A 174 15.38 1.65 -6.74
CA SER A 174 14.82 0.34 -7.07
C SER A 174 13.41 0.45 -7.69
N GLU A 175 12.81 -0.71 -7.94
CA GLU A 175 11.43 -0.84 -8.38
C GLU A 175 10.46 -0.44 -7.24
N LEU A 176 9.35 0.20 -7.60
CA LEU A 176 8.25 0.45 -6.66
C LEU A 176 7.32 -0.76 -6.53
N GLY A 177 6.63 -0.82 -5.39
CA GLY A 177 5.56 -1.80 -5.17
C GLY A 177 6.07 -3.18 -4.77
N ALA A 178 5.17 -4.16 -4.82
CA ALA A 178 5.30 -5.49 -4.21
C ALA A 178 6.59 -6.26 -4.55
N TYR A 179 7.18 -6.01 -5.72
CA TYR A 179 8.32 -6.74 -6.25
C TYR A 179 9.65 -5.97 -6.16
N GLY A 180 9.63 -4.76 -5.59
CA GLY A 180 10.80 -3.88 -5.57
C GLY A 180 11.75 -4.02 -4.38
N GLY A 181 11.35 -4.78 -3.35
CA GLY A 181 12.21 -5.09 -2.21
C GLY A 181 12.76 -6.51 -2.28
N GLU A 182 14.04 -6.64 -2.65
CA GLU A 182 14.83 -7.86 -2.41
C GLU A 182 15.51 -7.86 -1.03
#